data_AF-A0A7K6B160-F1
#
_entry.id   AF-A0A7K6B160-F1
#
_cell.length_a   1.000
_cell.length_b   1.000
_cell.length_c   1.000
_cell.angle_alpha   90.00
_cell.angle_beta   90.00
_cell.angle_gamma   90.00
#
_symmetry.space_group_name_H-M   'P 1'
#
loop_
_entity.id
_entity.type
_entity.pdbx_description
1 polymer ?
#
loop_
_entity_poly.entity_id
_entity_poly.type
_entity_poly.pdbx_seq_one_letter_code
_entity_poly.pdbx_strand_id
1 'polypeptide(L)'
;ARVLEVAKTLNSLATARAPVMKEGCGKHQELLKFFCKNDGAFICSVCRESRDHRGHVVLPVPDAVQEYKDQIQDKLQTLKENRDKLLELRDAELRRSW
;
A
#
# COMPACT_ATOMS: atom_id res chain seq x y z
N ALA A 1 3.85 8.45 -5.36
CA ALA A 1 3.79 8.99 -3.97
C ALA A 1 2.78 8.24 -3.08
N ARG A 2 1.47 8.18 -3.40
CA ARG A 2 0.41 7.65 -2.50
C ARG A 2 0.54 6.16 -2.12
N VAL A 3 1.02 5.32 -3.04
CA VAL A 3 1.15 3.86 -2.84
C VAL A 3 2.24 3.51 -1.82
N LEU A 4 3.34 4.27 -1.78
CA LEU A 4 4.46 4.03 -0.86
C LEU A 4 4.08 4.35 0.58
N GLU A 5 3.28 5.39 0.80
CA GLU A 5 2.81 5.75 2.14
C GLU A 5 1.87 4.68 2.70
N VAL A 6 0.93 4.18 1.89
CA VAL A 6 0.05 3.06 2.26
C VAL A 6 0.86 1.81 2.60
N ALA A 7 1.90 1.49 1.81
CA ALA A 7 2.78 0.35 2.04
C ALA A 7 3.52 0.39 3.39
N LYS A 8 4.07 1.57 3.73
CA LYS A 8 4.79 1.77 4.98
C LYS A 8 3.85 1.54 6.17
N THR A 9 2.65 2.11 6.14
CA THR A 9 1.65 1.92 7.19
C THR A 9 1.25 0.45 7.35
N LEU A 10 1.04 -0.26 6.23
CA LEU A 10 0.70 -1.68 6.22
C LEU A 10 1.83 -2.58 6.78
N ASN A 11 3.09 -2.25 6.50
CA ASN A 11 4.24 -3.00 7.01
C ASN A 11 4.43 -2.81 8.52
N SER A 12 4.22 -1.59 9.04
CA SER A 12 4.25 -1.32 10.48
C SER A 12 3.15 -2.09 11.24
N LEU A 13 1.99 -2.32 10.62
CA LEU A 13 0.91 -3.14 11.20
C LEU A 13 1.24 -4.63 11.24
N ALA A 14 2.15 -5.11 10.38
CA ALA A 14 2.50 -6.52 10.26
C ALA A 14 3.60 -6.99 11.25
N THR A 15 4.45 -6.10 11.76
CA THR A 15 5.67 -6.47 12.50
C THR A 15 5.70 -6.11 13.99
N ALA A 16 4.65 -5.51 14.56
CA ALA A 16 4.65 -5.10 15.97
C ALA A 16 3.74 -6.00 16.85
N ARG A 17 4.34 -6.75 17.78
CA ARG A 17 3.67 -7.19 19.02
C ARG A 17 3.28 -5.94 19.80
N ALA A 18 2.03 -5.50 19.62
CA ALA A 18 1.26 -4.43 20.27
C ALA A 18 2.03 -3.32 21.05
N PRO A 19 1.69 -2.04 20.79
CA PRO A 19 0.34 -1.58 21.00
C PRO A 19 -0.44 -1.68 19.70
N VAL A 20 -1.56 -2.40 19.78
CA VAL A 20 -2.76 -2.12 18.99
C VAL A 20 -2.82 -0.61 18.79
N MET A 21 -3.12 -0.13 17.58
CA MET A 21 -3.44 1.27 17.33
C MET A 21 -4.08 1.85 18.60
N LYS A 22 -3.37 2.75 19.28
CA LYS A 22 -3.82 3.29 20.57
C LYS A 22 -5.16 4.02 20.45
N GLU A 23 -5.67 4.18 19.25
CA GLU A 23 -6.99 4.65 18.96
C GLU A 23 -7.59 3.65 17.97
N GLY A 24 -8.57 2.86 18.42
CA GLY A 24 -9.52 2.25 17.50
C GLY A 24 -10.20 3.34 16.66
N CYS A 25 -11.27 3.01 15.96
CA CYS A 25 -12.08 4.03 15.32
C CYS A 25 -12.45 5.11 16.35
N GLY A 26 -12.04 6.36 16.15
CA GLY A 26 -12.31 7.44 17.11
C GLY A 26 -13.80 7.67 17.38
N LYS A 27 -14.67 7.27 16.44
CA LYS A 27 -16.13 7.34 16.56
C LYS A 27 -16.75 6.15 17.31
N HIS A 28 -16.23 4.95 17.09
CA HIS A 28 -16.87 3.70 17.54
C HIS A 28 -16.06 2.93 18.59
N GLN A 29 -14.83 3.36 18.87
CA GLN A 29 -13.87 2.73 19.77
C GLN A 29 -13.58 1.26 19.43
N GLU A 30 -13.82 0.86 18.18
CA GLU A 30 -13.57 -0.49 17.67
C GLU A 30 -12.23 -0.61 16.96
N LEU A 31 -11.68 -1.82 16.92
CA LEU A 31 -10.48 -2.12 16.14
C LEU A 31 -10.70 -1.85 14.64
N LEU A 32 -9.69 -1.22 14.03
CA LEU A 32 -9.66 -0.93 12.60
C LEU A 32 -9.18 -2.17 11.82
N LYS A 33 -10.13 -3.05 11.50
CA LYS A 33 -9.88 -4.36 10.86
C LYS A 33 -9.94 -4.34 9.34
N PHE A 34 -10.38 -3.23 8.77
CA PHE A 34 -10.61 -3.09 7.33
C PHE A 34 -9.86 -1.89 6.76
N PHE A 35 -9.59 -1.93 5.46
CA PHE A 35 -9.03 -0.84 4.67
C PHE A 35 -9.99 -0.50 3.54
N CYS A 36 -10.40 0.77 3.47
CA CYS A 36 -11.19 1.30 2.37
C CYS A 36 -10.26 1.85 1.28
N LYS A 37 -10.31 1.28 0.08
CA LYS A 37 -9.43 1.66 -1.05
C LYS A 37 -9.78 3.03 -1.61
N ASN A 38 -11.06 3.36 -1.68
CA ASN A 38 -11.56 4.64 -2.18
C ASN A 38 -11.01 5.79 -1.34
N ASP A 39 -11.10 5.65 -0.01
CA ASP A 39 -10.72 6.69 0.94
C ASP A 39 -9.25 6.60 1.37
N GLY A 40 -8.59 5.45 1.13
CA GLY A 40 -7.22 5.20 1.56
C GLY A 40 -7.08 5.14 3.08
N ALA A 41 -8.11 4.68 3.79
CA ALA A 41 -8.20 4.75 5.25
C ALA A 41 -8.52 3.39 5.88
N PHE A 42 -8.01 3.18 7.10
CA PHE A 42 -8.38 2.04 7.94
C PHE A 42 -9.69 2.34 8.68
N ILE A 43 -10.63 1.39 8.67
CA ILE A 43 -11.97 1.56 9.22
C ILE A 43 -12.36 0.35 10.09
N CYS A 44 -13.29 0.56 11.03
CA CYS A 44 -13.86 -0.52 11.85
C CYS A 44 -15.10 -1.14 11.19
N SER A 45 -15.66 -2.19 11.81
CA SER A 45 -16.84 -2.89 11.31
C SER A 45 -18.05 -1.95 11.21
N VAL A 46 -18.26 -1.09 12.21
CA VAL A 46 -19.37 -0.12 12.18
C VAL A 46 -19.21 0.91 11.05
N CYS A 47 -17.99 1.43 10.84
CA CYS A 47 -17.73 2.32 9.70
C CYS A 47 -18.00 1.62 8.37
N ARG A 48 -17.61 0.36 8.21
CA ARG A 48 -17.81 -0.39 6.96
C ARG A 48 -19.30 -0.47 6.56
N GLU A 49 -20.18 -0.64 7.53
CA GLU A 49 -21.64 -0.70 7.31
C GLU A 49 -22.30 0.68 7.26
N SER A 50 -21.54 1.75 7.55
CA SER A 50 -22.07 3.11 7.53
C SER A 50 -22.36 3.57 6.10
N ARG A 51 -23.22 4.59 5.98
CA ARG A 51 -23.51 5.23 4.69
C ARG A 51 -22.27 5.85 4.06
N ASP A 52 -21.27 6.25 4.87
CA ASP A 52 -20.05 6.92 4.42
C ASP A 52 -19.17 5.99 3.56
N HIS A 53 -19.20 4.68 3.83
CA HIS A 53 -18.40 3.68 3.10
C HIS A 53 -19.27 2.74 2.24
N ARG A 54 -20.56 3.05 2.10
CA ARG A 54 -21.49 2.23 1.33
C ARG A 54 -21.07 2.21 -0.15
N GLY A 55 -20.79 1.02 -0.66
CA GLY A 55 -20.37 0.81 -2.05
C GLY A 55 -18.89 1.08 -2.32
N HIS A 56 -18.09 1.42 -1.30
CA HIS A 56 -16.64 1.48 -1.43
C HIS A 56 -16.05 0.07 -1.44
N VAL A 57 -14.89 -0.07 -2.09
CA VAL A 57 -14.12 -1.32 -2.05
C VAL A 57 -13.38 -1.36 -0.73
N VAL A 58 -13.83 -2.24 0.14
CA VAL A 58 -13.28 -2.44 1.49
C VAL A 58 -12.74 -3.85 1.59
N LEU A 59 -11.49 -3.97 2.04
CA LEU A 59 -10.80 -5.25 2.23
C LEU A 59 -10.46 -5.44 3.71
N PRO A 60 -10.40 -6.67 4.22
CA PRO A 60 -9.66 -6.96 5.44
C PRO A 60 -8.23 -6.45 5.34
N VAL A 61 -7.66 -5.99 6.46
CA VAL A 61 -6.29 -5.47 6.48
C VAL A 61 -5.26 -6.48 5.91
N PRO A 62 -5.25 -7.77 6.27
CA PRO A 62 -4.29 -8.72 5.71
C PRO A 62 -4.32 -8.79 4.18
N ASP A 63 -5.51 -8.78 3.60
CA ASP A 63 -5.71 -8.86 2.15
C ASP A 63 -5.21 -7.57 1.46
N ALA A 64 -5.50 -6.41 2.06
CA ALA A 64 -4.96 -5.13 1.59
C ALA A 64 -3.43 -5.09 1.70
N VAL A 65 -2.84 -5.59 2.80
CA VAL A 65 -1.38 -5.70 2.96
C VAL A 65 -0.79 -6.50 1.81
N GLN A 66 -1.36 -7.67 1.51
CA GLN A 66 -0.87 -8.54 0.46
C GLN A 66 -0.99 -7.88 -0.92
N GLU A 67 -2.18 -7.38 -1.27
CA GLU A 67 -2.41 -6.77 -2.59
C GLU A 67 -1.46 -5.60 -2.87
N TYR A 68 -1.26 -4.72 -1.87
CA TYR A 68 -0.35 -3.58 -2.05
C TYR A 68 1.12 -4.00 -2.09
N LYS A 69 1.52 -5.06 -1.37
CA LYS A 69 2.88 -5.61 -1.48
C LYS A 69 3.15 -6.10 -2.90
N ASP A 70 2.23 -6.86 -3.48
CA ASP A 70 2.38 -7.41 -4.82
C ASP A 70 2.48 -6.29 -5.87
N GLN A 71 1.58 -5.29 -5.80
CA GLN A 71 1.63 -4.12 -6.68
C GLN A 71 2.95 -3.34 -6.58
N ILE A 72 3.58 -3.30 -5.40
CA ILE A 72 4.85 -2.62 -5.20
C ILE A 72 6.00 -3.44 -5.78
N GLN A 73 5.97 -4.75 -5.60
CA GLN A 73 6.98 -5.64 -6.19
C GLN A 73 6.96 -5.56 -7.72
N ASP A 74 5.78 -5.57 -8.34
CA ASP A 74 5.63 -5.44 -9.79
C ASP A 74 6.17 -4.09 -10.31
N LYS A 75 5.81 -3.00 -9.64
CA LYS A 75 6.30 -1.66 -10.00
C LYS A 75 7.81 -1.54 -9.80
N LEU A 76 8.34 -2.13 -8.73
CA LEU A 76 9.77 -2.14 -8.46
C LEU A 76 10.52 -2.92 -9.54
N GLN A 77 9.99 -4.06 -9.96
CA GLN A 77 10.58 -4.88 -11.02
C GLN A 77 10.63 -4.12 -12.35
N THR A 78 9.51 -3.49 -12.73
CA THR A 78 9.43 -2.64 -13.93
C THR A 78 10.46 -1.52 -13.89
N LEU A 79 10.63 -0.86 -12.74
CA LEU A 79 11.62 0.21 -12.58
C LEU A 79 13.06 -0.28 -12.72
N LYS A 80 13.38 -1.47 -12.19
CA LYS A 80 14.71 -2.08 -12.35
C LYS A 80 15.01 -2.37 -13.82
N GLU A 81 14.06 -2.97 -14.54
CA GLU A 81 14.22 -3.27 -15.96
C GLU A 81 14.42 -2.01 -16.81
N ASN A 82 13.64 -0.96 -16.52
CA ASN A 82 13.80 0.32 -17.21
C ASN A 82 15.17 0.95 -16.93
N ARG A 83 15.64 0.91 -15.69
CA ARG A 83 16.99 1.36 -15.34
C ARG A 83 18.05 0.57 -16.12
N ASP A 84 17.94 -0.75 -16.17
CA ASP A 84 18.95 -1.59 -16.82
C ASP A 84 19.00 -1.32 -18.33
N LYS A 85 17.84 -1.18 -18.99
CA LYS A 85 17.77 -0.75 -20.41
C LYS A 85 18.41 0.61 -20.65
N LEU A 86 18.18 1.59 -19.76
CA LEU A 86 18.78 2.92 -19.89
C LEU A 86 20.31 2.87 -19.74
N LEU A 87 20.82 2.02 -18.86
CA LEU A 87 22.27 1.82 -18.70
C LEU A 87 22.88 1.17 -19.96
N GLU A 88 22.22 0.15 -20.52
CA GLU A 88 22.67 -0.48 -21.77
C GLU A 88 22.70 0.50 -22.94
N LEU A 89 21.68 1.36 -23.07
CA LEU A 89 21.63 2.39 -24.10
C LEU A 89 22.78 3.39 -23.93
N ARG A 90 23.01 3.88 -22.71
CA ARG A 90 24.13 4.78 -22.40
C ARG A 90 25.47 4.16 -22.78
N ASP A 91 25.69 2.89 -22.43
CA ASP A 91 26.95 2.20 -22.72
C ASP A 91 27.13 1.92 -24.22
N ALA A 92 26.04 1.70 -24.95
CA ALA A 92 26.06 1.60 -26.41
C ALA A 92 26.36 2.94 -27.08
N GLU A 93 25.79 4.04 -26.61
CA GLU A 93 26.09 5.40 -27.09
C GLU A 93 27.55 5.75 -26.86
N LEU A 94 28.06 5.52 -25.63
CA LEU A 94 29.46 5.73 -25.31
C LEU A 94 30.36 4.97 -26.28
N ARG A 95 30.12 3.67 -26.50
CA ARG A 95 30.91 2.86 -27.46
C ARG A 95 30.89 3.37 -28.90
N ARG A 96 29.81 4.02 -29.34
CA ARG A 96 29.71 4.60 -30.70
C ARG A 96 30.46 5.93 -30.84
N SER A 97 30.74 6.60 -29.73
CA SER A 97 31.45 7.89 -29.68
C SER A 97 32.98 7.78 -29.55
N TRP A 98 33.55 6.57 -29.60
CA TRP A 98 34.99 6.30 -29.62
C TRP A 98 35.40 5.58 -30.90
#